data_AF-A0A1M3F593-F1
#
_entry.id   AF-A0A1M3F593-F1
#
_cell.length_a   1.000
_cell.length_b   1.000
_cell.length_c   1.000
_cell.angle_alpha   90.00
_cell.angle_beta   90.00
_cell.angle_gamma   90.00
#
_symmetry.space_group_name_H-M   'P 1'
#
loop_
_entity.id
_entity.type
_entity.pdbx_description
1 polymer ?
#
loop_
_entity_poly.entity_id
_entity_poly.type
_entity_poly.pdbx_seq_one_letter_code
_entity_poly.pdbx_strand_id
1 'polypeptide(L)'
;MAPVPARPRRTAVVVLAVLLGVVLAASGTLTWYLLRVNAAWQEHSQQWEALAEQHGADLAQARSDLEQTRTELAGVQEQLTTAQGRITQLADEKAQLGDQTAAQQQLADYQARVSKAAGQVATALANCIDGQQQLIGYLADPSRYAPDQLTAYKQQVQDYCRQARDANTTLQSELAK
;
A
#
# COMPACT_ATOMS: atom_id res chain seq x y z
N MET A 1 -10.93 40.32 124.51
CA MET A 1 -10.22 40.33 123.21
C MET A 1 -10.19 38.92 122.65
N ALA A 2 -10.89 38.68 121.54
CA ALA A 2 -11.05 37.38 120.89
C ALA A 2 -9.75 36.95 120.15
N PRO A 3 -9.54 35.65 119.90
CA PRO A 3 -8.25 35.11 119.47
C PRO A 3 -7.96 35.51 118.02
N VAL A 4 -6.69 35.75 117.70
CA VAL A 4 -6.21 35.84 116.31
C VAL A 4 -5.79 34.43 115.90
N PRO A 5 -6.62 33.64 115.19
CA PRO A 5 -6.14 32.39 114.63
C PRO A 5 -5.08 32.70 113.57
N ALA A 6 -3.87 32.20 113.79
CA ALA A 6 -2.78 32.24 112.83
C ALA A 6 -3.25 31.69 111.48
N ARG A 7 -3.38 32.59 110.51
CA ARG A 7 -3.95 32.39 109.17
C ARG A 7 -2.85 32.09 108.14
N PRO A 8 -3.16 31.63 106.92
CA PRO A 8 -2.93 30.26 106.48
C PRO A 8 -1.81 30.22 105.42
N ARG A 9 -0.59 30.61 105.81
CA ARG A 9 0.56 30.68 104.89
C ARG A 9 0.87 29.35 104.19
N ARG A 10 0.68 28.23 104.89
CA ARG A 10 0.91 26.88 104.33
C ARG A 10 -0.13 26.51 103.27
N THR A 11 -1.41 26.88 103.42
CA THR A 11 -2.42 26.55 102.41
C THR A 11 -2.26 27.39 101.15
N ALA A 12 -1.87 28.66 101.26
CA ALA A 12 -1.59 29.52 100.11
C ALA A 12 -0.41 29.00 99.26
N VAL A 13 0.67 28.54 99.92
CA VAL A 13 1.81 27.91 99.22
C VAL A 13 1.40 26.60 98.55
N VAL A 14 0.58 25.78 99.22
CA VAL A 14 0.05 24.54 98.63
C VAL A 14 -0.82 24.83 97.40
N VAL A 15 -1.72 25.81 97.47
CA VAL A 15 -2.59 26.19 96.33
C VAL A 15 -1.76 26.72 95.16
N LEU A 16 -0.77 27.57 95.41
CA LEU A 16 0.12 28.08 94.36
C LEU A 16 0.92 26.94 93.70
N ALA A 17 1.46 26.01 94.50
CA ALA A 17 2.21 24.86 94.00
C ALA A 17 1.32 23.93 93.15
N VAL A 18 0.07 23.70 93.57
CA VAL A 18 -0.90 22.91 92.79
C VAL A 18 -1.24 23.60 91.47
N LEU A 19 -1.52 24.91 91.49
CA LEU A 19 -1.79 25.68 90.27
C LEU A 19 -0.61 25.64 89.31
N LEU A 20 0.62 25.82 89.81
CA LEU A 20 1.82 25.76 89.00
C LEU A 20 2.03 24.35 88.42
N GLY A 21 1.78 23.30 89.21
CA GLY A 21 1.78 21.92 88.74
C GLY A 21 0.76 21.66 87.64
N VAL A 22 -0.46 22.17 87.77
CA VAL A 22 -1.51 22.04 86.74
C VAL A 22 -1.13 22.76 85.45
N VAL A 23 -0.57 23.97 85.53
CA VAL A 23 -0.11 24.72 84.35
C VAL A 23 1.05 24.01 83.64
N LEU A 24 2.00 23.46 84.40
CA LEU A 24 3.10 22.67 83.83
C LEU A 24 2.61 21.38 83.17
N ALA A 25 1.65 20.68 83.79
CA ALA A 25 1.04 19.50 83.19
C ALA A 25 0.28 19.85 81.90
N ALA A 26 -0.55 20.90 81.93
CA ALA A 26 -1.31 21.36 80.77
C ALA A 26 -0.40 21.76 79.60
N SER A 27 0.64 22.56 79.87
CA SER A 27 1.62 22.94 78.85
C SER A 27 2.37 21.73 78.29
N GLY A 28 2.80 20.78 79.13
CA GLY A 28 3.42 19.54 78.68
C GLY A 28 2.52 18.71 77.75
N THR A 29 1.24 18.55 78.11
CA THR A 29 0.26 17.84 77.26
C THR A 29 0.01 18.54 75.94
N LEU A 30 -0.09 19.88 75.95
CA LEU A 30 -0.26 20.69 74.74
C LEU A 30 0.96 20.58 73.83
N THR A 31 2.16 20.70 74.36
CA THR A 31 3.41 20.53 73.60
C THR A 31 3.48 19.14 72.97
N TRP A 32 3.16 18.09 73.73
CA TRP A 32 3.14 16.72 73.21
C TRP A 32 2.10 16.54 72.08
N TYR A 33 0.91 17.11 72.23
CA TYR A 33 -0.12 17.08 71.19
C TYR A 33 0.30 17.84 69.93
N LEU A 34 0.88 19.04 70.07
CA LEU A 34 1.35 19.84 68.94
C LEU A 34 2.49 19.12 68.19
N LEU A 35 3.40 18.44 68.89
CA LEU A 35 4.44 17.64 68.25
C LEU A 35 3.86 16.47 67.46
N ARG A 36 2.85 15.77 68.00
CA ARG A 36 2.11 14.70 67.30
C ARG A 36 1.44 15.20 66.03
N VAL A 37 0.72 16.33 66.12
CA VAL A 37 0.03 16.93 64.97
C VAL A 37 1.04 17.41 63.92
N ASN A 38 2.13 18.05 64.35
CA ASN A 38 3.17 18.50 63.43
C ASN A 38 3.85 17.32 62.69
N ALA A 39 4.12 16.22 63.38
CA ALA A 39 4.67 15.01 62.77
C ALA A 39 3.70 14.41 61.73
N ALA A 40 2.41 14.32 62.06
CA ALA A 40 1.39 13.84 61.12
C ALA A 40 1.23 14.76 59.90
N TRP A 41 1.32 16.08 60.08
CA TRP A 41 1.31 17.04 58.98
C TRP A 41 2.53 16.88 58.07
N GLN A 42 3.72 16.72 58.65
CA GLN A 42 4.95 16.49 57.87
C GLN A 42 4.86 15.21 57.04
N GLU A 43 4.35 14.12 57.61
CA GLU A 43 4.16 12.86 56.90
C GLU A 43 3.16 13.01 55.75
N HIS A 44 2.01 13.67 55.98
CA HIS A 44 1.05 13.93 54.91
C HIS A 44 1.62 14.83 53.82
N SER A 45 2.36 15.89 54.16
CA SER A 45 3.00 16.76 53.17
C SER A 45 3.97 15.97 52.28
N GLN A 46 4.78 15.09 52.87
CA GLN A 46 5.71 14.23 52.11
C GLN A 46 4.97 13.23 51.21
N GLN A 47 3.85 12.67 51.68
CA GLN A 47 3.02 11.77 50.86
C GLN A 47 2.41 12.51 49.66
N TRP A 48 1.91 13.73 49.85
CA TRP A 48 1.37 14.55 48.76
C TRP A 48 2.44 14.97 47.76
N GLU A 49 3.64 15.33 48.24
CA GLU A 49 4.76 15.66 47.38
C GLU A 49 5.19 14.44 46.54
N ALA A 50 5.35 13.28 47.17
CA ALA A 50 5.68 12.03 46.47
C ALA A 50 4.61 11.65 45.42
N LEU A 51 3.32 11.82 45.74
CA LEU A 51 2.23 11.56 44.81
C LEU A 51 2.22 12.55 43.64
N ALA A 52 2.49 13.82 43.91
CA ALA A 52 2.59 14.86 42.89
C ALA A 52 3.79 14.60 41.96
N GLU A 53 4.94 14.21 42.51
CA GLU A 53 6.12 13.82 41.74
C GLU A 53 5.84 12.58 40.88
N GLN A 54 5.21 11.56 41.45
CA GLN A 54 4.83 10.35 40.72
C GLN A 54 3.89 10.67 39.55
N HIS A 55 2.81 11.43 39.78
CA HIS A 55 1.90 11.83 38.70
C HIS A 55 2.58 12.74 37.67
N GLY A 56 3.52 13.58 38.09
CA GLY A 56 4.35 14.38 37.20
C GLY A 56 5.20 13.50 36.28
N ALA A 57 5.83 12.46 36.84
CA ALA A 57 6.62 11.48 36.11
C ALA A 57 5.75 10.65 35.14
N ASP A 58 4.59 10.15 35.61
CA ASP A 58 3.64 9.40 34.79
C ASP A 58 3.12 10.24 33.61
N LEU A 59 2.82 11.52 33.85
CA LEU A 59 2.38 12.44 32.80
C LEU A 59 3.49 12.73 31.79
N ALA A 60 4.73 12.90 32.26
CA ALA A 60 5.88 13.09 31.38
C ALA A 60 6.12 11.85 30.50
N GLN A 61 6.03 10.66 31.09
CA GLN A 61 6.14 9.39 30.37
C GLN A 61 5.03 9.24 29.33
N ALA A 62 3.76 9.44 29.73
CA ALA A 62 2.62 9.33 28.82
C ALA A 62 2.71 10.32 27.64
N ARG A 63 3.25 11.53 27.87
CA ARG A 63 3.52 12.50 26.80
C ARG A 63 4.62 12.02 25.86
N SER A 64 5.70 11.43 26.40
CA SER A 64 6.77 10.84 25.60
C SER A 64 6.26 9.70 24.72
N ASP A 65 5.50 8.76 25.30
CA ASP A 65 4.94 7.61 24.59
C ASP A 65 3.98 8.05 23.48
N LEU A 66 3.20 9.11 23.73
CA LEU A 66 2.29 9.69 22.75
C LEU A 66 3.04 10.35 21.57
N GLU A 67 4.12 11.09 21.83
CA GLU A 67 4.95 11.65 20.76
C GLU A 67 5.68 10.56 19.96
N GLN A 68 6.15 9.50 20.62
CA GLN A 68 6.71 8.33 19.94
C GLN A 68 5.67 7.66 19.04
N THR A 69 4.47 7.39 19.57
CA THR A 69 3.38 6.76 18.81
C THR A 69 2.95 7.62 17.61
N ARG A 70 2.93 8.96 17.76
CA ARG A 70 2.66 9.89 16.65
C ARG A 70 3.73 9.80 15.56
N THR A 71 4.99 9.70 15.96
CA THR A 71 6.12 9.54 15.02
C THR A 71 6.03 8.22 14.27
N GLU A 72 5.74 7.12 14.99
CA GLU A 72 5.51 5.80 14.38
C GLU A 72 4.35 5.82 13.40
N LEU A 73 3.23 6.44 13.77
CA LEU A 73 2.06 6.58 12.90
C LEU A 73 2.39 7.40 11.64
N ALA A 74 3.13 8.50 11.76
CA ALA A 74 3.58 9.28 10.61
C ALA A 74 4.46 8.44 9.66
N GLY A 75 5.40 7.66 10.20
CA GLY A 75 6.23 6.75 9.42
C GLY A 75 5.42 5.65 8.71
N VAL A 76 4.42 5.07 9.37
CA VAL A 76 3.52 4.07 8.77
C VAL A 76 2.67 4.69 7.65
N GLN A 77 2.19 5.92 7.82
CA GLN A 77 1.45 6.62 6.77
C GLN A 77 2.33 6.90 5.55
N GLU A 78 3.57 7.35 5.74
CA GLU A 78 4.52 7.57 4.64
C GLU A 78 4.82 6.27 3.88
N GLN A 79 5.03 5.16 4.61
CA GLN A 79 5.21 3.84 4.01
C GLN A 79 3.97 3.40 3.22
N LEU A 80 2.77 3.65 3.73
CA LEU A 80 1.52 3.33 3.04
C LEU A 80 1.38 4.14 1.75
N THR A 81 1.62 5.45 1.78
CA THR A 81 1.60 6.30 0.59
C THR A 81 2.64 5.85 -0.45
N THR A 82 3.85 5.50 -0.01
CA THR A 82 4.90 4.98 -0.88
C THR A 82 4.50 3.64 -1.51
N ALA A 83 3.93 2.72 -0.72
CA ALA A 83 3.46 1.43 -1.21
C ALA A 83 2.31 1.59 -2.21
N GLN A 84 1.34 2.47 -1.94
CA GLN A 84 0.26 2.80 -2.87
C GLN A 84 0.81 3.38 -4.19
N GLY A 85 1.77 4.31 -4.12
CA GLY A 85 2.43 4.84 -5.31
C GLY A 85 3.11 3.77 -6.16
N ARG A 86 3.83 2.84 -5.51
CA ARG A 86 4.43 1.69 -6.20
C ARG A 86 3.39 0.74 -6.81
N ILE A 87 2.29 0.47 -6.12
CA ILE A 87 1.20 -0.38 -6.64
C ILE A 87 0.59 0.26 -7.90
N THR A 88 0.31 1.56 -7.88
CA THR A 88 -0.20 2.28 -9.05
C THR A 88 0.81 2.24 -10.20
N GLN A 89 2.09 2.51 -9.93
CA GLN A 89 3.15 2.43 -10.95
C GLN A 89 3.24 1.03 -11.58
N LEU A 90 3.18 -0.04 -10.78
CA LEU A 90 3.18 -1.41 -11.28
C LEU A 90 1.93 -1.73 -12.10
N ALA A 91 0.77 -1.18 -11.71
CA ALA A 91 -0.46 -1.34 -12.47
C ALA A 91 -0.37 -0.65 -13.84
N ASP A 92 0.18 0.56 -13.89
CA ASP A 92 0.41 1.30 -15.13
C ASP A 92 1.42 0.60 -16.04
N GLU A 93 2.53 0.09 -15.48
CA GLU A 93 3.54 -0.66 -16.22
C GLU A 93 2.93 -1.95 -16.82
N LYS A 94 2.12 -2.67 -16.04
CA LYS A 94 1.42 -3.88 -16.53
C LYS A 94 0.43 -3.55 -17.64
N ALA A 95 -0.28 -2.43 -17.56
CA ALA A 95 -1.19 -1.98 -18.63
C ALA A 95 -0.41 -1.68 -19.91
N GLN A 96 0.69 -0.92 -19.82
CA GLN A 96 1.55 -0.61 -20.97
C GLN A 96 2.15 -1.86 -21.62
N LEU A 97 2.64 -2.81 -20.82
CA LEU A 97 3.14 -4.09 -21.33
C LEU A 97 2.04 -4.92 -22.00
N GLY A 98 0.81 -4.88 -21.47
CA GLY A 98 -0.35 -5.51 -22.07
C GLY A 98 -0.67 -4.93 -23.45
N ASP A 99 -0.73 -3.61 -23.56
CA ASP A 99 -0.99 -2.90 -24.82
C ASP A 99 0.12 -3.16 -25.84
N GLN A 100 1.39 -3.14 -25.42
CA GLN A 100 2.52 -3.43 -26.29
C GLN A 100 2.47 -4.87 -26.82
N THR A 101 2.12 -5.84 -25.97
CA THR A 101 1.97 -7.24 -26.38
C THR A 101 0.82 -7.40 -27.38
N ALA A 102 -0.33 -6.76 -27.12
CA ALA A 102 -1.46 -6.78 -28.04
C ALA A 102 -1.11 -6.17 -29.41
N ALA A 103 -0.41 -5.03 -29.42
CA ALA A 103 0.05 -4.39 -30.65
C ALA A 103 1.06 -5.26 -31.43
N GLN A 104 2.01 -5.89 -30.74
CA GLN A 104 2.95 -6.82 -31.37
C GLN A 104 2.24 -8.04 -31.96
N GLN A 105 1.27 -8.59 -31.25
CA GLN A 105 0.49 -9.73 -31.73
C GLN A 105 -0.37 -9.36 -32.95
N GLN A 106 -0.99 -8.19 -32.95
CA GLN A 106 -1.72 -7.67 -34.11
C GLN A 106 -0.81 -7.49 -35.33
N LEU A 107 0.42 -7.00 -35.14
CA LEU A 107 1.40 -6.84 -36.20
C LEU A 107 1.87 -8.19 -36.76
N ALA A 108 2.15 -9.17 -35.88
CA ALA A 108 2.52 -10.52 -36.26
C ALA A 108 1.40 -11.23 -37.04
N ASP A 109 0.15 -11.12 -36.56
CA ASP A 109 -1.02 -11.68 -37.23
C ASP A 109 -1.25 -11.02 -38.61
N TYR A 110 -1.06 -9.71 -38.72
CA TYR A 110 -1.11 -9.00 -39.99
C TYR A 110 -0.02 -9.50 -40.96
N GLN A 111 1.23 -9.60 -40.50
CA GLN A 111 2.34 -10.12 -41.30
C GLN A 111 2.09 -11.56 -41.75
N ALA A 112 1.52 -12.41 -40.89
CA ALA A 112 1.17 -13.79 -41.23
C ALA A 112 0.09 -13.86 -42.32
N ARG A 113 -0.95 -13.02 -42.23
CA ARG A 113 -2.02 -12.94 -43.26
C ARG A 113 -1.46 -12.46 -44.60
N VAL A 114 -0.69 -11.37 -44.60
CA VAL A 114 -0.08 -10.82 -45.82
C VAL A 114 0.89 -11.82 -46.44
N SER A 115 1.75 -12.47 -45.64
CA SER A 115 2.71 -13.48 -46.15
C SER A 115 2.00 -14.70 -46.73
N LYS A 116 0.92 -15.16 -46.10
CA LYS A 116 0.10 -16.26 -46.62
C LYS A 116 -0.56 -15.89 -47.94
N ALA A 117 -1.16 -14.71 -48.03
CA ALA A 117 -1.77 -14.22 -49.26
C ALA A 117 -0.73 -14.05 -50.39
N ALA A 118 0.45 -13.48 -50.09
CA ALA A 118 1.54 -13.36 -51.05
C ALA A 118 2.05 -14.72 -51.56
N GLY A 119 2.17 -15.72 -50.67
CA GLY A 119 2.52 -17.09 -51.05
C GLY A 119 1.48 -17.76 -51.96
N GLN A 120 0.19 -17.53 -51.70
CA GLN A 120 -0.90 -17.99 -52.57
C GLN A 120 -0.84 -17.34 -53.95
N VAL A 121 -0.59 -16.03 -54.02
CA VAL A 121 -0.40 -15.30 -55.27
C VAL A 121 0.78 -15.86 -56.06
N ALA A 122 1.94 -16.02 -55.42
CA ALA A 122 3.14 -16.55 -56.08
C ALA A 122 2.92 -17.96 -56.64
N THR A 123 2.29 -18.84 -55.87
CA THR A 123 1.97 -20.21 -56.30
C THR A 123 0.99 -20.24 -57.47
N ALA A 124 -0.08 -19.46 -57.39
CA ALA A 124 -1.08 -19.41 -58.45
C ALA A 124 -0.52 -18.77 -59.74
N LEU A 125 0.35 -17.76 -59.61
CA LEU A 125 1.04 -17.15 -60.75
C LEU A 125 1.99 -18.15 -61.42
N ALA A 126 2.76 -18.92 -60.64
CA ALA A 126 3.63 -19.97 -61.17
C ALA A 126 2.84 -21.01 -61.98
N ASN A 127 1.74 -21.53 -61.42
CA ASN A 127 0.86 -22.48 -62.11
C ASN A 127 0.25 -21.93 -63.40
N CYS A 128 -0.14 -20.64 -63.42
CA CYS A 128 -0.63 -19.97 -64.61
C CYS A 128 0.46 -19.82 -65.69
N ILE A 129 1.69 -19.48 -65.30
CA ILE A 129 2.84 -19.36 -66.22
C ILE A 129 3.20 -20.72 -66.81
N ASP A 130 3.33 -21.75 -65.98
CA ASP A 130 3.66 -23.11 -66.43
C ASP A 130 2.59 -23.65 -67.38
N GLY A 131 1.30 -23.46 -67.05
CA GLY A 131 0.19 -23.84 -67.91
C GLY A 131 0.21 -23.13 -69.27
N GLN A 132 0.56 -21.84 -69.30
CA GLN A 132 0.71 -21.08 -70.55
C GLN A 132 1.89 -21.56 -71.39
N GLN A 133 3.05 -21.86 -70.79
CA GLN A 133 4.21 -22.39 -71.52
C GLN A 133 3.90 -23.73 -72.17
N GLN A 134 3.21 -24.61 -71.45
CA GLN A 134 2.85 -25.92 -71.97
C GLN A 134 1.78 -25.83 -73.08
N LEU A 135 0.85 -24.87 -73.00
CA LEU A 135 -0.07 -24.55 -74.10
C LEU A 135 0.66 -24.07 -75.37
N ILE A 136 1.72 -23.27 -75.23
CA ILE A 136 2.59 -22.86 -76.35
C ILE A 136 3.25 -24.11 -76.97
N GLY A 137 3.68 -25.07 -76.15
CA GLY A 137 4.20 -26.37 -76.63
C GLY A 137 3.18 -27.17 -77.45
N TYR A 138 1.93 -27.25 -76.98
CA TYR A 138 0.83 -27.88 -77.74
C TYR A 138 0.58 -27.23 -79.10
N LEU A 139 0.70 -25.90 -79.19
CA LEU A 139 0.54 -25.14 -80.44
C LEU A 139 1.73 -25.30 -81.40
N ALA A 140 2.92 -25.58 -80.88
CA ALA A 140 4.13 -25.79 -81.67
C ALA A 140 4.17 -27.17 -82.36
N ASP A 141 3.48 -28.18 -81.81
CA ASP A 141 3.51 -29.56 -82.33
C ASP A 141 2.08 -30.20 -82.37
N PRO A 142 1.16 -29.65 -83.20
CA PRO A 142 -0.28 -29.98 -83.15
C PRO A 142 -0.64 -31.39 -83.64
N SER A 143 0.27 -32.09 -84.33
CA SER A 143 0.05 -33.44 -84.87
C SER A 143 0.14 -34.55 -83.82
N ARG A 144 0.62 -34.26 -82.61
CA ARG A 144 0.83 -35.23 -81.52
C ARG A 144 -0.32 -35.35 -80.52
N TYR A 145 -1.35 -34.50 -80.59
CA TYR A 145 -2.38 -34.40 -79.55
C TYR A 145 -3.80 -34.30 -80.09
N ALA A 146 -4.77 -34.83 -79.33
CA ALA A 146 -6.18 -34.84 -79.71
C ALA A 146 -6.89 -33.50 -79.37
N PRO A 147 -7.83 -33.02 -80.22
CA PRO A 147 -8.42 -31.68 -80.13
C PRO A 147 -9.31 -31.46 -78.89
N ASP A 148 -9.88 -32.53 -78.35
CA ASP A 148 -10.63 -32.56 -77.08
C ASP A 148 -9.73 -32.31 -75.86
N GLN A 149 -8.53 -32.88 -75.84
CA GLN A 149 -7.54 -32.65 -74.77
C GLN A 149 -7.06 -31.19 -74.75
N LEU A 150 -6.90 -30.56 -75.92
CA LEU A 150 -6.50 -29.16 -76.02
C LEU A 150 -7.56 -28.21 -75.43
N THR A 151 -8.84 -28.53 -75.60
CA THR A 151 -9.94 -27.70 -75.09
C THR A 151 -10.03 -27.78 -73.57
N ALA A 152 -9.97 -29.01 -73.01
CA ALA A 152 -9.93 -29.21 -71.57
C ALA A 152 -8.71 -28.53 -70.92
N TYR A 153 -7.54 -28.63 -71.55
CA TYR A 153 -6.32 -28.00 -71.04
C TYR A 153 -6.39 -26.46 -71.08
N LYS A 154 -6.94 -25.87 -72.15
CA LYS A 154 -7.19 -24.41 -72.21
C LYS A 154 -8.09 -23.93 -71.07
N GLN A 155 -9.14 -24.69 -70.74
CA GLN A 155 -10.02 -24.40 -69.61
C GLN A 155 -9.23 -24.40 -68.30
N GLN A 156 -8.39 -25.42 -68.10
CA GLN A 156 -7.58 -25.59 -66.90
C GLN A 156 -6.56 -24.45 -66.71
N VAL A 157 -5.89 -24.02 -67.78
CA VAL A 157 -4.98 -22.85 -67.75
C VAL A 157 -5.74 -21.56 -67.41
N GLN A 158 -6.93 -21.35 -67.98
CA GLN A 158 -7.76 -20.20 -67.63
C GLN A 158 -8.18 -20.23 -66.16
N ASP A 159 -8.49 -21.41 -65.61
CA ASP A 159 -8.83 -21.56 -64.20
C ASP A 159 -7.66 -21.22 -63.29
N TYR A 160 -6.44 -21.67 -63.59
CA TYR A 160 -5.23 -21.28 -62.85
C TYR A 160 -4.98 -19.77 -62.90
N CYS A 161 -5.11 -19.16 -64.08
CA CYS A 161 -4.91 -17.72 -64.22
C CYS A 161 -6.01 -16.88 -63.55
N ARG A 162 -7.25 -17.38 -63.48
CA ARG A 162 -8.34 -16.77 -62.71
C ARG A 162 -8.04 -16.85 -61.21
N GLN A 163 -7.62 -18.03 -60.74
CA GLN A 163 -7.24 -18.26 -59.35
C GLN A 163 -6.07 -17.37 -58.91
N ALA A 164 -5.10 -17.11 -59.78
CA ALA A 164 -4.02 -16.16 -59.52
C ALA A 164 -4.52 -14.71 -59.38
N ARG A 165 -5.46 -14.29 -60.23
CA ARG A 165 -6.06 -12.96 -60.19
C ARG A 165 -6.93 -12.76 -58.94
N ASP A 166 -7.68 -13.79 -58.54
CA ASP A 166 -8.51 -13.79 -57.33
C ASP A 166 -7.64 -13.76 -56.06
N ALA A 167 -6.55 -14.55 -56.04
CA ALA A 167 -5.57 -14.50 -54.96
C ALA A 167 -4.91 -13.11 -54.84
N ASN A 168 -4.60 -12.46 -55.97
CA ASN A 168 -4.02 -11.11 -55.97
C ASN A 168 -5.02 -10.06 -55.48
N THR A 169 -6.30 -10.20 -55.82
CA THR A 169 -7.37 -9.33 -55.33
C THR A 169 -7.53 -9.47 -53.81
N THR A 170 -7.41 -10.69 -53.29
CA THR A 170 -7.43 -10.96 -51.85
C THR A 170 -6.23 -10.33 -51.14
N LEU A 171 -5.02 -10.44 -51.71
CA LEU A 171 -3.83 -9.76 -51.18
C LEU A 171 -4.00 -8.23 -51.16
N GLN A 172 -4.50 -7.63 -52.25
CA GLN A 172 -4.76 -6.19 -52.29
C GLN A 172 -5.79 -5.75 -51.25
N SER A 173 -6.81 -6.57 -50.98
CA SER A 173 -7.76 -6.32 -49.90
C SER A 173 -7.14 -6.38 -48.51
N GLU A 174 -6.18 -7.28 -48.26
CA GLU A 174 -5.48 -7.36 -46.96
C GLU A 174 -4.48 -6.22 -46.76
N LEU A 175 -3.89 -5.68 -47.85
CA LEU A 175 -3.00 -4.52 -47.80
C LEU A 175 -3.74 -3.18 -47.60
N ALA A 176 -5.02 -3.13 -47.98
CA ALA A 176 -5.86 -1.93 -47.85
C ALA A 176 -6.59 -1.81 -46.49
N LYS A 177 -6.47 -2.84 -45.63
CA LYS A 177 -6.99 -2.85 -44.25
C LYS A 177 -5.91 -2.43 -43.27
#